data_AF-A0AA95K9B8-F1
#
_entry.id   AF-A0AA95K9B8-F1
#
_cell.length_a   1.000
_cell.length_b   1.000
_cell.length_c   1.000
_cell.angle_alpha   90.00
_cell.angle_beta   90.00
_cell.angle_gamma   90.00
#
_symmetry.space_group_name_H-M   'P 1'
#
loop_
_entity.id
_entity.type
_entity.pdbx_description
1 polymer ?
#
loop_
_entity_poly.entity_id
_entity_poly.type
_entity_poly.pdbx_seq_one_letter_code
_entity_poly.pdbx_strand_id
1 'polypeptide(L)'
;MKKLIKHFIKNKIANNEYFLPKIILLFITFSFIHCGLGYQAKFIYTIGVVAFLIFINRVKFLYISFVWIFTIISTIYLPITILYGPPSFNILASLFYTNKDEAIQFLSLIPYYYLFIFFINFIFGNFLFTIKN
;
A
#
# COMPACT_ATOMS: atom_id res chain seq x y z
N MET A 1 -24.13 13.62 -20.44
CA MET A 1 -23.15 13.23 -19.40
C MET A 1 -21.95 12.41 -19.92
N LYS A 2 -22.12 11.24 -20.57
CA LYS A 2 -20.98 10.40 -21.02
C LYS A 2 -19.93 11.13 -21.90
N LYS A 3 -20.37 12.01 -22.81
CA LYS A 3 -19.47 12.79 -23.70
C LYS A 3 -18.60 13.80 -22.95
N LEU A 4 -19.16 14.48 -21.95
CA LEU A 4 -18.47 15.45 -21.09
C LEU A 4 -17.40 14.78 -20.22
N ILE A 5 -17.74 13.65 -19.59
CA ILE A 5 -16.81 12.86 -18.78
C ILE A 5 -15.65 12.36 -19.64
N LYS A 6 -15.95 11.82 -20.83
CA LYS A 6 -14.93 11.32 -21.76
C LYS A 6 -14.01 12.45 -22.26
N HIS A 7 -14.55 13.63 -22.52
CA HIS A 7 -13.78 14.80 -22.92
C HIS A 7 -12.88 15.30 -21.77
N PHE A 8 -13.40 15.39 -20.55
CA PHE A 8 -12.63 15.83 -19.38
C PHE A 8 -11.47 14.87 -19.05
N ILE A 9 -11.72 13.55 -19.09
CA ILE A 9 -10.68 12.53 -18.91
C ILE A 9 -9.63 12.64 -20.01
N LYS A 10 -10.04 12.73 -21.27
CA LYS A 10 -9.12 12.84 -22.41
C LYS A 10 -8.25 14.11 -22.31
N ASN A 11 -8.84 15.25 -21.93
CA ASN A 11 -8.12 16.52 -21.81
C ASN A 11 -7.13 16.50 -20.64
N LYS A 12 -7.50 15.87 -19.51
CA LYS A 12 -6.62 15.75 -18.34
C LYS A 12 -5.45 14.79 -18.59
N ILE A 13 -5.68 13.69 -19.33
CA ILE A 13 -4.63 12.77 -19.77
C ILE A 13 -3.70 13.46 -20.77
N ALA A 14 -4.26 14.19 -21.75
CA ALA A 14 -3.49 14.87 -22.78
C ALA A 14 -2.63 16.02 -22.25
N ASN A 15 -3.08 16.69 -21.18
CA ASN A 15 -2.38 17.84 -20.59
C ASN A 15 -1.42 17.48 -19.44
N ASN A 16 -1.39 16.23 -18.98
CA ASN A 16 -0.52 15.81 -17.87
C ASN A 16 0.13 14.46 -18.16
N GLU A 17 1.35 14.51 -18.70
CA GLU A 17 2.18 13.35 -19.03
C GLU A 17 2.42 12.42 -17.83
N TYR A 18 2.33 12.93 -16.60
CA TYR A 18 2.54 12.17 -15.38
C TYR A 18 1.27 11.50 -14.83
N PHE A 19 0.10 11.76 -15.41
CA PHE A 19 -1.17 11.23 -14.90
C PHE A 19 -1.26 9.71 -15.01
N LEU A 20 -0.94 9.13 -16.18
CA LEU A 20 -0.94 7.68 -16.41
C LEU A 20 0.13 6.96 -15.57
N PRO A 21 1.41 7.40 -15.57
CA PRO A 21 2.44 6.84 -14.71
C PRO A 21 2.06 6.84 -13.22
N LYS A 22 1.42 7.90 -12.74
CA LYS A 22 0.97 7.99 -11.34
C LYS A 22 -0.10 6.95 -10.99
N ILE A 23 -1.06 6.72 -11.89
CA ILE A 23 -2.09 5.69 -11.68
C ILE A 23 -1.46 4.30 -11.63
N ILE A 24 -0.54 4.02 -12.54
CA ILE A 24 0.17 2.73 -12.60
C ILE A 24 0.97 2.53 -11.32
N LEU A 25 1.71 3.54 -10.87
CA LEU A 25 2.50 3.47 -9.65
C LEU A 25 1.62 3.26 -8.42
N LEU A 26 0.52 3.99 -8.29
CA LEU A 26 -0.46 3.80 -7.21
C LEU A 26 -1.02 2.37 -7.21
N PHE A 27 -1.36 1.85 -8.39
CA PHE A 27 -1.88 0.49 -8.52
C PHE A 27 -0.84 -0.55 -8.09
N ILE A 28 0.41 -0.40 -8.51
CA ILE A 28 1.51 -1.29 -8.11
C ILE A 28 1.73 -1.22 -6.59
N THR A 29 1.87 -0.02 -6.02
CA THR A 29 2.10 0.17 -4.59
C THR A 29 0.96 -0.43 -3.75
N PHE A 30 -0.30 -0.18 -4.11
CA PHE A 30 -1.42 -0.75 -3.37
C PHE A 30 -1.61 -2.25 -3.58
N SER A 31 -1.16 -2.80 -4.70
CA SER A 31 -1.08 -4.25 -4.89
C SER A 31 -0.03 -4.87 -3.96
N PHE A 32 1.15 -4.25 -3.84
CA PHE A 32 2.18 -4.68 -2.89
C PHE A 32 1.71 -4.58 -1.44
N ILE A 33 1.01 -3.50 -1.08
CA ILE A 33 0.40 -3.34 0.24
C ILE A 33 -0.61 -4.46 0.52
N HIS A 34 -1.47 -4.77 -0.46
CA HIS A 34 -2.47 -5.82 -0.30
C HIS A 34 -1.85 -7.21 -0.09
N CYS A 35 -0.82 -7.53 -0.88
CA CYS A 35 -0.06 -8.78 -0.75
C CYS A 35 0.74 -8.82 0.55
N GLY A 36 1.34 -7.69 0.96
CA GLY A 36 2.10 -7.57 2.19
C GLY A 36 1.26 -7.80 3.45
N LEU A 37 -0.03 -7.52 3.37
CA LEU A 37 -1.02 -7.83 4.41
C LEU A 37 -1.59 -9.26 4.32
N GLY A 38 -1.11 -10.12 3.42
CA GLY A 38 -1.57 -11.52 3.34
C GLY A 38 -2.93 -11.71 2.70
N TYR A 39 -3.52 -10.67 2.11
CA TYR A 39 -4.77 -10.79 1.38
C TYR A 39 -4.53 -11.29 -0.05
N GLN A 40 -5.49 -12.07 -0.55
CA GLN A 40 -5.51 -12.41 -1.98
C GLN A 40 -5.68 -11.14 -2.81
N ALA A 41 -4.86 -11.00 -3.85
CA ALA A 41 -4.90 -9.86 -4.76
C ALA A 41 -6.23 -9.79 -5.52
N LYS A 42 -7.18 -9.01 -5.00
CA LYS A 42 -8.46 -8.74 -5.64
C LYS A 42 -8.40 -7.39 -6.34
N PHE A 43 -8.33 -7.42 -7.67
CA PHE A 43 -8.22 -6.24 -8.54
C PHE A 43 -9.24 -5.14 -8.22
N ILE A 44 -10.48 -5.52 -7.88
CA ILE A 44 -11.55 -4.57 -7.59
C ILE A 44 -11.24 -3.66 -6.39
N TYR A 45 -10.58 -4.20 -5.36
CA TYR A 45 -10.21 -3.43 -4.16
C TYR A 45 -9.07 -2.46 -4.46
N THR A 46 -8.04 -2.91 -5.17
CA THR A 46 -6.94 -2.04 -5.59
C THR A 46 -7.45 -0.90 -6.47
N ILE A 47 -8.34 -1.18 -7.44
CA ILE A 47 -8.94 -0.15 -8.30
C ILE A 47 -9.74 0.86 -7.47
N GLY A 48 -10.54 0.40 -6.52
CA GLY A 48 -11.31 1.27 -5.63
C GLY A 48 -10.43 2.22 -4.82
N VAL A 49 -9.35 1.70 -4.22
CA VAL A 49 -8.41 2.50 -3.43
C VAL A 49 -7.66 3.49 -4.32
N VAL A 50 -7.20 3.07 -5.50
CA VAL A 50 -6.54 3.97 -6.46
C VAL A 50 -7.47 5.09 -6.90
N ALA A 51 -8.74 4.80 -7.21
CA ALA A 51 -9.73 5.82 -7.56
C ALA A 51 -9.98 6.81 -6.42
N PHE A 52 -10.08 6.31 -5.18
CA PHE A 52 -10.21 7.13 -3.97
C PHE A 52 -8.98 8.04 -3.78
N LEU A 53 -7.77 7.51 -3.96
CA LEU A 53 -6.52 8.27 -3.85
C LEU A 53 -6.40 9.38 -4.90
N ILE A 54 -6.82 9.12 -6.14
CA ILE A 54 -6.88 10.14 -7.19
C ILE A 54 -7.87 11.25 -6.82
N PHE A 55 -8.98 10.91 -6.15
CA PHE A 55 -9.96 11.89 -5.68
C PHE A 55 -9.40 12.78 -4.58
N ILE A 56 -8.77 12.20 -3.54
CA ILE A 56 -8.20 12.95 -2.42
C ILE A 56 -6.86 13.63 -2.75
N ASN A 57 -6.26 13.35 -3.91
CA ASN A 57 -4.99 13.98 -4.35
C ASN A 57 -5.07 15.52 -4.43
N ARG A 58 -6.27 16.12 -4.44
CA ARG A 58 -6.45 17.58 -4.32
C ARG A 58 -5.93 18.11 -2.98
N VAL A 59 -6.01 17.30 -1.92
CA VAL A 59 -5.52 17.63 -0.59
C VAL A 59 -4.21 16.87 -0.37
N LYS A 60 -3.09 17.52 -0.70
CA LYS A 60 -1.75 16.92 -0.69
C LYS A 60 -1.43 16.22 0.64
N PHE A 61 -1.75 16.86 1.77
CA PHE A 61 -1.50 16.29 3.10
C PHE A 61 -2.23 14.95 3.29
N LEU A 62 -3.54 14.89 3.04
CA LEU A 62 -4.33 13.66 3.19
C LEU A 62 -3.83 12.54 2.27
N TYR A 63 -3.53 12.87 1.01
CA TYR A 63 -2.98 11.90 0.06
C TYR A 63 -1.65 11.31 0.56
N ILE A 64 -0.73 12.16 1.01
CA ILE A 64 0.60 11.72 1.49
C ILE A 64 0.46 10.88 2.75
N SER A 65 -0.29 11.35 3.74
CA SER A 65 -0.51 10.63 4.99
C SER A 65 -1.14 9.27 4.75
N PHE A 66 -2.14 9.18 3.86
CA PHE A 66 -2.79 7.91 3.57
C PHE A 66 -1.81 6.91 2.95
N VAL A 67 -1.10 7.29 1.89
CA VAL A 67 -0.12 6.41 1.23
C VAL A 67 0.93 5.93 2.23
N TRP A 68 1.52 6.85 3.01
CA TRP A 68 2.55 6.50 4.00
C TRP A 68 2.05 5.56 5.09
N ILE A 69 0.88 5.84 5.68
CA ILE A 69 0.33 5.01 6.76
C ILE A 69 0.15 3.58 6.26
N PHE A 70 -0.45 3.38 5.08
CA PHE A 70 -0.67 2.04 4.54
C PHE A 70 0.64 1.35 4.14
N THR A 71 1.61 2.09 3.59
CA THR A 71 2.94 1.53 3.29
C THR A 71 3.65 1.07 4.57
N ILE A 72 3.64 1.87 5.63
CA ILE A 72 4.29 1.53 6.90
C ILE A 72 3.60 0.33 7.55
N ILE A 73 2.26 0.35 7.65
CA ILE A 73 1.49 -0.75 8.23
C ILE A 73 1.75 -2.04 7.47
N SER A 74 1.66 -2.01 6.14
CA SER A 74 1.92 -3.19 5.33
C SER A 74 3.34 -3.71 5.56
N THR A 75 4.31 -2.81 5.67
CA THR A 75 5.72 -3.18 5.79
C THR A 75 6.04 -3.78 7.16
N ILE A 76 5.50 -3.22 8.24
CA ILE A 76 5.63 -3.77 9.60
C ILE A 76 4.88 -5.10 9.73
N TYR A 77 3.74 -5.23 9.05
CA TYR A 77 2.91 -6.42 9.11
C TYR A 77 3.43 -7.57 8.23
N LEU A 78 4.20 -7.24 7.19
CA LEU A 78 4.75 -8.20 6.24
C LEU A 78 5.32 -9.45 6.98
N PRO A 79 6.17 -9.41 8.02
CA PRO A 79 6.76 -10.62 8.60
C PRO A 79 5.70 -11.49 9.32
N ILE A 80 4.65 -10.87 9.84
CA ILE A 80 3.52 -11.55 10.47
C ILE A 80 2.72 -12.33 9.41
N THR A 81 2.58 -11.79 8.19
CA THR A 81 1.84 -12.42 7.09
C THR A 81 2.30 -13.84 6.76
N ILE A 82 3.61 -14.13 6.80
CA ILE A 82 4.12 -15.46 6.45
C ILE A 82 3.73 -16.49 7.51
N LEU A 83 3.80 -16.10 8.78
CA LEU A 83 3.61 -17.01 9.91
C LEU A 83 2.13 -17.16 10.27
N TYR A 84 1.36 -16.09 10.14
CA TYR A 84 -0.01 -16.02 10.64
C TYR A 84 -1.05 -15.61 9.60
N GLY A 85 -0.61 -15.22 8.39
CA GLY A 85 -1.51 -14.81 7.33
C GLY A 85 -2.11 -13.42 7.54
N PRO A 86 -3.30 -13.15 6.97
CA PRO A 86 -3.90 -11.82 6.99
C PRO A 86 -4.30 -11.36 8.41
N PRO A 87 -4.37 -10.04 8.65
CA PRO A 87 -4.77 -9.48 9.93
C PRO A 87 -6.09 -10.08 10.44
N SER A 88 -6.06 -10.59 11.66
CA SER A 88 -7.23 -11.21 12.32
C SER A 88 -7.23 -10.94 13.83
N PHE A 89 -8.39 -11.10 14.47
CA PHE A 89 -8.52 -10.95 15.92
C PHE A 89 -7.63 -11.91 16.70
N ASN A 90 -7.37 -13.10 16.16
CA ASN A 90 -6.52 -14.09 16.82
C ASN A 90 -5.06 -13.61 16.92
N ILE A 91 -4.56 -12.93 15.87
CA ILE A 91 -3.21 -12.35 15.85
C ILE A 91 -3.10 -11.19 16.83
N LEU A 92 -4.16 -10.38 16.92
CA LEU A 92 -4.24 -9.31 17.93
C LEU A 92 -4.24 -9.89 19.34
N ALA A 93 -5.05 -10.93 19.60
CA ALA A 93 -5.09 -11.59 20.90
C ALA A 93 -3.73 -12.20 21.25
N SER A 94 -3.05 -12.87 20.31
CA SER A 94 -1.72 -13.45 20.57
C SER A 94 -0.69 -12.40 20.95
N LEU A 95 -0.78 -11.17 20.41
CA LEU A 95 0.09 -10.06 20.83
C LEU A 95 -0.14 -9.66 22.30
N PHE A 96 -1.39 -9.68 22.78
CA PHE A 96 -1.71 -9.34 24.18
C PHE A 96 -1.33 -10.44 25.17
N TYR A 97 -1.29 -11.70 24.73
CA TYR A 97 -0.97 -12.85 25.58
C TYR A 97 0.48 -13.33 25.45
N THR A 98 1.28 -12.74 24.56
CA THR A 98 2.68 -13.14 24.35
C THR A 98 3.60 -12.65 25.47
N ASN A 99 4.58 -13.48 25.82
CA ASN A 99 5.66 -13.13 26.74
C ASN A 99 6.96 -12.74 26.00
N LYS A 100 7.97 -12.28 26.75
CA LYS A 100 9.25 -11.83 26.16
C LYS A 100 9.99 -12.94 25.41
N ASP A 101 9.96 -14.17 25.93
CA ASP A 101 10.68 -15.29 25.34
C ASP A 101 10.05 -15.73 24.01
N GLU A 102 8.72 -15.76 23.95
CA GLU A 102 7.96 -16.00 22.72
C GLU A 102 8.20 -14.90 21.67
N ALA A 103 8.27 -13.64 22.10
CA ALA A 103 8.55 -12.53 21.19
C ALA A 103 9.95 -12.63 20.55
N ILE A 104 10.96 -13.04 21.33
CA ILE A 104 12.33 -13.27 20.83
C ILE A 104 12.37 -14.45 19.87
N GLN A 105 11.70 -15.55 20.22
CA GLN A 105 11.59 -16.72 19.34
C GLN A 105 10.89 -16.35 18.02
N PHE A 106 9.80 -15.58 18.07
CA PHE A 106 9.13 -15.06 16.88
C PHE A 106 10.09 -14.25 16.01
N LEU A 107 10.88 -13.35 16.59
CA LEU A 107 11.84 -12.52 15.85
C LEU A 107 12.91 -13.37 15.15
N SER A 108 13.35 -14.47 15.78
CA SER A 108 14.32 -15.40 15.22
C SER A 108 13.80 -16.19 14.01
N LEU A 109 12.48 -16.30 13.85
CA LEU A 109 11.84 -16.97 12.71
C LEU A 109 11.72 -16.05 11.49
N ILE A 110 11.89 -14.74 11.65
CA ILE A 110 11.74 -13.79 10.54
C ILE A 110 12.90 -13.94 9.56
N PRO A 111 12.65 -14.27 8.29
CA PRO A 111 13.72 -14.42 7.30
C PRO A 111 14.42 -13.09 6.98
N TYR A 112 15.74 -13.08 6.85
CA TYR A 112 16.53 -11.86 6.61
C TYR A 112 16.21 -11.12 5.29
N TYR A 113 15.71 -11.83 4.26
CA TYR A 113 15.33 -11.22 2.99
C TYR A 113 14.17 -10.22 3.12
N TYR A 114 13.50 -10.17 4.28
CA TYR A 114 12.49 -9.18 4.58
C TYR A 114 12.98 -7.75 4.60
N LEU A 115 14.20 -7.55 5.09
CA LEU A 115 14.80 -6.22 5.10
C LEU A 115 14.86 -5.67 3.68
N PHE A 116 15.13 -6.52 2.69
CA PHE A 116 15.14 -6.14 1.29
C PHE A 116 13.75 -5.75 0.78
N ILE A 117 12.70 -6.52 1.10
CA ILE A 117 11.33 -6.20 0.69
C ILE A 117 10.82 -4.93 1.39
N PHE A 118 11.19 -4.71 2.66
CA PHE A 118 10.96 -3.47 3.40
C PHE A 118 11.54 -2.28 2.63
N PHE A 119 12.81 -2.35 2.23
CA PHE A 119 13.47 -1.29 1.48
C PHE A 119 12.78 -1.02 0.14
N ILE A 120 12.38 -2.06 -0.58
CA ILE A 120 11.64 -1.92 -1.85
C ILE A 120 10.32 -1.18 -1.63
N ASN A 121 9.49 -1.63 -0.69
CA ASN A 121 8.19 -1.00 -0.42
C ASN A 121 8.34 0.47 0.00
N PHE A 122 9.35 0.76 0.80
CA PHE A 122 9.68 2.12 1.22
C PHE A 122 10.11 3.00 0.04
N ILE A 123 10.94 2.50 -0.88
CA ILE A 123 11.37 3.22 -2.09
C ILE A 123 10.16 3.53 -2.99
N PHE A 124 9.28 2.55 -3.23
CA PHE A 124 8.07 2.74 -4.03
C PHE A 124 7.12 3.79 -3.42
N GLY A 125 6.95 3.77 -2.08
CA GLY A 125 6.20 4.79 -1.36
C GLY A 125 6.78 6.18 -1.56
N ASN A 126 8.11 6.34 -1.44
CA ASN A 126 8.78 7.63 -1.65
C ASN A 126 8.69 8.12 -3.10
N PHE A 127 8.82 7.22 -4.07
CA PHE A 127 8.78 7.55 -5.50
C PHE A 127 7.45 8.17 -5.93
N LEU A 128 6.34 7.80 -5.27
CA LEU A 128 5.02 8.42 -5.48
C LEU A 128 4.98 9.92 -5.17
N PHE A 129 5.87 10.43 -4.32
CA PHE A 129 5.92 11.84 -3.95
C PHE A 129 6.84 12.66 -4.86
N THR A 130 7.78 12.00 -5.54
CA THR A 130 8.67 12.63 -6.52
C THR A 130 7.95 12.94 -7.83
N ILE A 131 6.93 12.16 -8.18
CA ILE A 131 6.08 12.46 -9.34
C ILE A 131 5.30 13.75 -9.06
N LYS A 132 5.50 14.75 -9.91
CA LYS A 132 4.92 16.09 -9.80
C LYS A 132 3.39 15.99 -9.66
N ASN A 133 2.86 16.55 -8.56
CA ASN A 133 1.42 16.60 -8.27
C ASN A 133 0.68 17.59 -9.16
#